data_AF-A0A958IV37-F1
#
_entry.id   AF-A0A958IV37-F1
#
_cell.length_a   1.000
_cell.length_b   1.000
_cell.length_c   1.000
_cell.angle_alpha   90.00
_cell.angle_beta   90.00
_cell.angle_gamma   90.00
#
_symmetry.space_group_name_H-M   'P 1'
#
loop_
_entity.id
_entity.type
_entity.pdbx_description
1 polymer ?
#
loop_
_entity_poly.entity_id
_entity_poly.type
_entity_poly.pdbx_seq_one_letter_code
_entity_poly.pdbx_strand_id
1 'polypeptide(L)'
;GVYYLAPPAAPGDTPVFRPVSGIAAQSWSLLPAGRSLLAATSNGVYQIENDRAVPLLDGLCFVLYQSQFDSTRIYAGLIDGLGILQFLNGRWRFSGRVPGISEEIRSIAEDPDGALWLGTQFQGALRVKLPPGKSVSELDETLLQVTRFGQTHHLPEGEVNVYPVNRRVRFATSQGLRSFDAHRQIFLADSSLGTLLADTAYAIHRLVED
;
A
#
# COMPACT_ATOMS: atom_id res chain seq x y z
N GLY A 1 -3.36 4.46 -18.34
CA GLY A 1 -4.81 4.55 -18.15
C GLY A 1 -5.37 3.29 -17.52
N VAL A 2 -6.57 3.37 -16.95
CA VAL A 2 -7.34 2.21 -16.47
C VAL A 2 -8.40 1.87 -17.52
N TYR A 3 -8.61 0.58 -17.79
CA TYR A 3 -9.56 0.10 -18.80
C TYR A 3 -10.49 -0.95 -18.19
N TYR A 4 -11.71 -1.04 -18.71
CA TYR A 4 -12.67 -2.10 -18.37
C TYR A 4 -13.03 -2.91 -19.62
N LEU A 5 -13.38 -4.18 -19.43
CA LEU A 5 -13.88 -5.03 -20.50
C LEU A 5 -15.37 -4.74 -20.72
N ALA A 6 -15.71 -4.11 -21.83
CA ALA A 6 -17.10 -3.89 -22.20
C ALA A 6 -17.70 -5.18 -22.78
N PRO A 7 -18.92 -5.56 -22.37
CA PRO A 7 -19.59 -6.72 -22.94
C PRO A 7 -19.85 -6.54 -24.44
N PRO A 8 -20.03 -7.64 -25.19
CA PRO A 8 -20.44 -7.63 -26.59
C PRO A 8 -21.70 -6.77 -26.80
N ALA A 9 -21.74 -5.97 -27.86
CA ALA A 9 -22.94 -5.19 -28.19
C ALA A 9 -24.05 -6.08 -28.77
N ALA A 10 -23.67 -7.14 -29.49
CA ALA A 10 -24.55 -8.18 -30.00
C ALA A 10 -23.96 -9.59 -29.80
N PRO A 11 -24.79 -10.65 -29.86
CA PRO A 11 -24.31 -12.03 -29.86
C PRO A 11 -23.35 -12.28 -31.04
N GLY A 12 -22.13 -12.73 -30.73
CA GLY A 12 -21.08 -12.96 -31.73
C GLY A 12 -20.03 -11.84 -31.82
N ASP A 13 -20.27 -10.69 -31.18
CA ASP A 13 -19.24 -9.64 -31.09
C ASP A 13 -18.15 -10.02 -30.08
N THR A 14 -16.91 -9.63 -30.38
CA THR A 14 -15.79 -9.77 -29.45
C THR A 14 -15.88 -8.68 -28.37
N PRO A 15 -15.74 -9.01 -27.08
CA PRO A 15 -15.58 -8.02 -26.02
C PRO A 15 -14.42 -7.06 -26.30
N VAL A 16 -14.57 -5.79 -25.93
CA VAL A 16 -13.55 -4.75 -26.18
C VAL A 16 -13.16 -4.03 -24.90
N PHE A 17 -11.88 -3.72 -24.76
CA PHE A 17 -11.42 -2.85 -23.66
C PHE A 17 -11.75 -1.40 -23.96
N ARG A 18 -12.41 -0.73 -23.01
CA ARG A 18 -12.72 0.69 -23.06
C ARG A 18 -12.04 1.43 -21.92
N PRO A 19 -11.51 2.64 -22.15
CA PRO A 19 -10.89 3.41 -21.09
C PRO A 19 -11.94 3.86 -20.07
N VAL A 20 -11.55 3.88 -18.79
CA VAL A 20 -12.31 4.57 -17.75
C VAL A 20 -12.11 6.07 -17.95
N SER A 21 -13.23 6.78 -18.17
CA SER A 21 -13.21 8.22 -18.39
C SER A 21 -12.69 8.94 -17.15
N GLY A 22 -11.69 9.82 -17.33
CA GLY A 22 -11.08 10.59 -16.24
C GLY A 22 -9.74 10.04 -15.74
N ILE A 23 -9.28 8.86 -16.20
CA ILE A 23 -7.94 8.32 -15.86
C ILE A 23 -7.12 8.06 -17.12
N ALA A 24 -6.37 9.08 -17.57
CA ALA A 24 -5.35 8.93 -18.61
C ALA A 24 -3.98 8.47 -18.03
N ALA A 25 -3.75 8.77 -16.76
CA ALA A 25 -2.51 8.50 -16.01
C ALA A 25 -2.12 7.01 -15.93
N GLN A 26 -0.84 6.75 -15.64
CA GLN A 26 -0.38 5.41 -15.28
C GLN A 26 -1.01 5.01 -13.94
N SER A 27 -1.43 3.75 -13.81
CA SER A 27 -2.02 3.21 -12.57
C SER A 27 -1.14 2.09 -12.04
N TRP A 28 -0.87 2.11 -10.73
CA TRP A 28 -0.05 1.08 -10.07
C TRP A 28 -0.84 0.19 -9.11
N SER A 29 -1.99 0.66 -8.61
CA SER A 29 -2.82 -0.12 -7.70
C SER A 29 -4.30 0.07 -8.01
N LEU A 30 -5.02 -1.05 -8.02
CA LEU A 30 -6.48 -1.12 -8.06
C LEU A 30 -6.94 -1.83 -6.79
N LEU A 31 -7.84 -1.21 -6.05
CA LEU A 31 -8.32 -1.72 -4.76
C LEU A 31 -9.86 -1.78 -4.75
N PRO A 32 -10.45 -2.98 -4.73
CA PRO A 32 -11.85 -3.15 -4.37
C PRO A 32 -12.08 -2.65 -2.95
N ALA A 33 -13.07 -1.78 -2.77
CA ALA A 33 -13.35 -1.10 -1.51
C ALA A 33 -14.87 -1.06 -1.28
N GLY A 34 -15.42 -2.17 -0.80
CA GLY A 34 -16.86 -2.39 -0.71
C GLY A 34 -17.50 -2.50 -2.09
N ARG A 35 -18.38 -1.56 -2.45
CA ARG A 35 -19.01 -1.48 -3.78
C ARG A 35 -18.24 -0.61 -4.78
N SER A 36 -17.16 0.02 -4.33
CA SER A 36 -16.34 0.91 -5.14
C SER A 36 -15.06 0.21 -5.59
N LEU A 37 -14.50 0.66 -6.70
CA LEU A 37 -13.13 0.33 -7.11
C LEU A 37 -12.31 1.62 -7.03
N LEU A 38 -11.21 1.60 -6.30
CA LEU A 38 -10.28 2.73 -6.25
C LEU A 38 -9.06 2.45 -7.13
N ALA A 39 -8.52 3.49 -7.76
CA ALA A 39 -7.32 3.44 -8.57
C ALA A 39 -6.30 4.46 -8.07
N ALA A 40 -5.11 3.99 -7.71
CA ALA A 40 -3.95 4.85 -7.47
C ALA A 40 -3.14 5.00 -8.75
N THR A 41 -2.73 6.24 -9.02
CA THR A 41 -2.18 6.65 -10.31
C THR A 41 -1.08 7.69 -10.16
N SER A 42 -0.44 8.04 -11.28
CA SER A 42 0.59 9.09 -11.34
C SER A 42 0.08 10.50 -11.00
N ASN A 43 -1.23 10.71 -11.05
CA ASN A 43 -1.83 12.03 -10.87
C ASN A 43 -2.75 12.13 -9.66
N GLY A 44 -3.09 11.00 -9.02
CA GLY A 44 -4.03 10.97 -7.93
C GLY A 44 -4.60 9.59 -7.60
N VAL A 45 -5.49 9.59 -6.62
CA VAL A 45 -6.38 8.47 -6.31
C VAL A 45 -7.77 8.81 -6.82
N TYR A 46 -8.37 7.87 -7.53
CA TYR A 46 -9.71 8.01 -8.10
C TYR A 46 -10.62 6.89 -7.63
N GLN A 47 -11.88 7.22 -7.34
CA GLN A 47 -12.96 6.25 -7.24
C GLN A 47 -13.56 6.04 -8.63
N ILE A 48 -13.64 4.78 -9.07
CA ILE A 48 -14.29 4.41 -10.33
C ILE A 48 -15.75 4.09 -10.04
N GLU A 49 -16.63 4.85 -10.67
CA GLU A 49 -18.08 4.68 -10.65
C GLU A 49 -18.53 4.34 -12.07
N ASN A 50 -18.89 3.08 -12.30
CA ASN A 50 -19.16 2.53 -13.63
C ASN A 50 -17.96 2.72 -14.58
N ASP A 51 -18.09 3.59 -15.58
CA ASP A 51 -17.09 3.89 -16.60
C ASP A 51 -16.40 5.25 -16.39
N ARG A 52 -16.61 5.90 -15.24
CA ARG A 52 -16.06 7.23 -14.91
C ARG A 52 -15.28 7.24 -13.61
N ALA A 53 -14.28 8.09 -13.55
CA ALA A 53 -13.46 8.32 -12.38
C ALA A 53 -13.85 9.62 -11.66
N VAL A 54 -13.96 9.53 -10.33
CA VAL A 54 -14.18 10.63 -9.41
C VAL A 54 -12.88 10.84 -8.62
N PRO A 55 -12.23 12.01 -8.69
CA PRO A 55 -10.99 12.26 -7.96
C PRO A 55 -11.23 12.29 -6.45
N LEU A 56 -10.34 11.68 -5.67
CA LEU A 56 -10.35 11.68 -4.20
C LEU A 56 -9.15 12.41 -3.60
N LEU A 57 -7.99 12.29 -4.25
CA LEU A 57 -6.71 12.85 -3.82
C LEU A 57 -5.88 13.15 -5.06
N ASP A 58 -5.25 14.32 -5.12
CA ASP A 58 -4.27 14.65 -6.14
C ASP A 58 -2.86 14.20 -5.71
N GLY A 59 -2.01 13.91 -6.69
CA GLY A 59 -0.61 13.55 -6.48
C GLY A 59 -0.29 12.08 -6.66
N LEU A 60 1.01 11.79 -6.76
CA LEU A 60 1.52 10.48 -7.10
C LEU A 60 1.26 9.46 -5.97
N CYS A 61 0.45 8.44 -6.26
CA CYS A 61 0.09 7.37 -5.32
C CYS A 61 0.49 6.01 -5.91
N PHE A 62 1.25 5.22 -5.16
CA PHE A 62 1.78 3.93 -5.62
C PHE A 62 0.94 2.75 -5.18
N VAL A 63 0.40 2.79 -3.96
CA VAL A 63 -0.30 1.66 -3.34
C VAL A 63 -1.51 2.14 -2.54
N LEU A 64 -2.59 1.36 -2.61
CA LEU A 64 -3.74 1.48 -1.72
C LEU A 64 -3.83 0.20 -0.88
N TYR A 65 -4.07 0.36 0.42
CA TYR A 65 -4.21 -0.75 1.35
C TYR A 65 -5.44 -0.52 2.24
N GLN A 66 -6.44 -1.40 2.15
CA GLN A 66 -7.58 -1.35 3.06
C GLN A 66 -7.18 -1.92 4.42
N SER A 67 -7.49 -1.19 5.50
CA SER A 67 -7.19 -1.68 6.84
C SER A 67 -7.96 -2.97 7.13
N GLN A 68 -7.26 -3.94 7.69
CA GLN A 68 -7.78 -5.19 8.23
C GLN A 68 -8.59 -4.98 9.51
N PHE A 69 -8.36 -3.88 10.22
CA PHE A 69 -9.00 -3.56 11.50
C PHE A 69 -10.12 -2.53 11.37
N ASP A 70 -10.10 -1.70 10.33
CA ASP A 70 -11.14 -0.70 10.04
C ASP A 70 -11.46 -0.70 8.54
N SER A 71 -12.53 -1.40 8.15
CA SER A 71 -12.95 -1.47 6.74
C SER A 71 -13.34 -0.12 6.14
N THR A 72 -13.56 0.91 6.98
CA THR A 72 -13.84 2.27 6.54
C THR A 72 -12.57 3.10 6.32
N ARG A 73 -11.39 2.50 6.46
CA ARG A 73 -10.09 3.16 6.31
C ARG A 73 -9.24 2.51 5.23
N ILE A 74 -8.67 3.34 4.37
CA ILE A 74 -7.68 2.94 3.37
C ILE A 74 -6.44 3.81 3.55
N TYR A 75 -5.28 3.18 3.60
CA TYR A 75 -3.99 3.87 3.55
C TYR A 75 -3.53 4.02 2.10
N ALA A 76 -2.99 5.18 1.77
CA ALA A 76 -2.45 5.51 0.47
C ALA A 76 -0.95 5.77 0.60
N GLY A 77 -0.12 4.97 -0.06
CA GLY A 77 1.32 5.18 -0.13
C GLY A 77 1.64 6.19 -1.24
N LEU A 78 2.18 7.35 -0.84
CA LEU A 78 2.42 8.50 -1.71
C LEU A 78 3.92 8.68 -1.94
N ILE A 79 4.28 9.49 -2.93
CA ILE A 79 5.68 9.91 -3.13
C ILE A 79 6.28 10.66 -1.95
N ASP A 80 5.43 11.34 -1.19
CA ASP A 80 5.78 12.26 -0.12
C ASP A 80 5.05 11.91 1.18
N GLY A 81 4.93 10.60 1.47
CA GLY A 81 4.46 10.10 2.75
C GLY A 81 3.23 9.19 2.69
N LEU A 82 2.46 9.19 3.80
CA LEU A 82 1.31 8.30 4.00
C LEU A 82 0.01 9.11 4.07
N GLY A 83 -0.92 8.82 3.16
CA GLY A 83 -2.27 9.38 3.15
C GLY A 83 -3.31 8.41 3.72
N ILE A 84 -4.46 8.94 4.15
CA ILE A 84 -5.60 8.15 4.59
C ILE A 84 -6.86 8.60 3.86
N LEU A 85 -7.59 7.63 3.32
CA LEU A 85 -8.93 7.77 2.79
C LEU A 85 -9.90 7.15 3.80
N GLN A 86 -10.97 7.86 4.12
CA GLN A 86 -12.01 7.40 5.05
C GLN A 86 -13.35 7.28 4.31
N PHE A 87 -14.07 6.20 4.57
CA PHE A 87 -15.44 6.01 4.11
C PHE A 87 -16.41 6.67 5.09
N LEU A 88 -17.01 7.78 4.68
CA LEU A 88 -17.91 8.59 5.51
C LEU A 88 -19.18 8.90 4.73
N ASN A 89 -20.34 8.68 5.34
CA ASN A 89 -21.66 8.95 4.74
C ASN A 89 -21.84 8.30 3.36
N GLY A 90 -21.39 7.05 3.23
CA GLY A 90 -21.56 6.26 2.01
C GLY A 90 -20.56 6.58 0.89
N ARG A 91 -19.51 7.38 1.14
CA ARG A 91 -18.52 7.75 0.12
C ARG A 91 -17.09 7.76 0.69
N TRP A 92 -16.12 7.41 -0.15
CA TRP A 92 -14.71 7.60 0.18
C TRP A 92 -14.35 9.08 0.08
N ARG A 93 -13.52 9.55 1.03
CA ARG A 93 -12.96 10.91 1.05
C ARG A 93 -11.53 10.86 1.54
N PHE A 94 -10.67 11.73 1.01
CA PHE A 94 -9.36 11.93 1.60
C PHE A 94 -9.49 12.62 2.96
N SER A 95 -8.95 11.99 4.00
CA SER A 95 -9.04 12.45 5.39
C SER A 95 -7.80 13.23 5.83
N GLY A 96 -6.69 13.14 5.10
CA GLY A 96 -5.44 13.83 5.41
C GLY A 96 -4.21 12.95 5.27
N ARG A 97 -3.05 13.55 5.55
CA ARG A 97 -1.74 12.88 5.61
C ARG A 97 -1.39 12.57 7.06
N VAL A 98 -0.70 11.46 7.28
CA VAL A 98 -0.14 11.12 8.59
C VAL A 98 1.12 11.98 8.80
N PRO A 99 1.19 12.80 9.86
CA PRO A 99 2.34 13.68 10.10
C PRO A 99 3.63 12.88 10.42
N GLY A 100 4.79 13.50 10.22
CA GLY A 100 6.09 12.89 10.52
C GLY A 100 6.55 11.79 9.56
N ILE A 101 5.84 11.57 8.45
CA ILE A 101 6.17 10.61 7.39
C ILE A 101 6.30 11.38 6.07
N SER A 102 7.49 11.36 5.50
CA SER A 102 7.82 12.10 4.26
C SER A 102 8.49 11.21 3.21
N GLU A 103 8.68 9.94 3.53
CA GLU A 103 9.30 8.93 2.67
C GLU A 103 8.38 8.54 1.52
N GLU A 104 8.98 8.12 0.40
CA GLU A 104 8.24 7.54 -0.72
C GLU A 104 7.75 6.14 -0.33
N ILE A 105 6.44 6.01 -0.08
CA ILE A 105 5.83 4.77 0.40
C ILE A 105 5.37 3.91 -0.78
N ARG A 106 6.01 2.75 -0.95
CA ARG A 106 5.80 1.84 -2.08
C ARG A 106 4.93 0.63 -1.76
N SER A 107 4.88 0.22 -0.49
CA SER A 107 4.09 -0.90 -0.02
C SER A 107 3.65 -0.70 1.43
N ILE A 108 2.52 -1.30 1.79
CA ILE A 108 1.90 -1.17 3.11
C ILE A 108 1.43 -2.56 3.54
N ALA A 109 1.66 -2.91 4.80
CA ALA A 109 1.11 -4.11 5.44
C ALA A 109 0.74 -3.79 6.89
N GLU A 110 -0.37 -4.36 7.38
CA GLU A 110 -0.70 -4.34 8.80
C GLU A 110 -0.18 -5.60 9.50
N ASP A 111 0.43 -5.39 10.66
CA ASP A 111 0.85 -6.42 11.61
C ASP A 111 -0.36 -6.81 12.50
N PRO A 112 -0.44 -8.02 13.07
CA PRO A 112 -1.59 -8.43 13.89
C PRO A 112 -1.85 -7.58 15.14
N ASP A 113 -0.89 -6.76 15.57
CA ASP A 113 -1.03 -5.83 16.70
C ASP A 113 -1.54 -4.43 16.27
N GLY A 114 -1.91 -4.27 14.99
CA GLY A 114 -2.43 -3.03 14.40
C GLY A 114 -1.36 -2.03 14.00
N ALA A 115 -0.07 -2.36 14.10
CA ALA A 115 0.99 -1.52 13.55
C ALA A 115 1.04 -1.63 12.02
N LEU A 116 1.31 -0.50 11.37
CA LEU A 116 1.58 -0.44 9.94
C LEU A 116 3.07 -0.63 9.70
N TRP A 117 3.40 -1.52 8.78
CA TRP A 117 4.70 -1.55 8.13
C TRP A 117 4.59 -0.84 6.79
N LEU A 118 5.54 0.05 6.53
CA LEU A 118 5.65 0.82 5.30
C LEU A 118 6.99 0.49 4.63
N GLY A 119 6.93 -0.08 3.44
CA GLY A 119 8.09 -0.28 2.60
C GLY A 119 8.38 0.98 1.78
N THR A 120 9.65 1.35 1.68
CA THR A 120 10.08 2.55 0.95
C THR A 120 10.98 2.20 -0.23
N GLN A 121 11.13 3.16 -1.15
CA GLN A 121 11.99 2.98 -2.32
C GLN A 121 13.48 2.93 -1.97
N PHE A 122 13.97 3.76 -1.03
CA PHE A 122 15.40 3.86 -0.72
C PHE A 122 15.72 4.12 0.76
N GLN A 123 14.71 4.33 1.61
CA GLN A 123 14.88 4.78 3.00
C GLN A 123 14.57 3.65 4.00
N GLY A 124 14.73 2.40 3.58
CA GLY A 124 14.45 1.21 4.38
C GLY A 124 12.96 0.99 4.60
N ALA A 125 12.56 0.73 5.84
CA ALA A 125 11.17 0.49 6.22
C ALA A 125 10.78 1.28 7.47
N LEU A 126 9.50 1.62 7.57
CA LEU A 126 8.94 2.27 8.75
C LEU A 126 7.94 1.33 9.43
N ARG A 127 7.92 1.37 10.76
CA ARG A 127 6.81 0.83 11.56
C ARG A 127 6.09 1.98 12.22
N VAL A 128 4.78 2.08 12.00
CA VAL A 128 3.93 3.19 12.44
C VAL A 128 2.78 2.65 13.24
N LYS A 129 2.60 3.13 14.47
CA LYS A 129 1.41 2.85 15.27
C LYS A 129 0.56 4.10 15.39
N LEU A 130 -0.65 4.02 14.85
CA LEU A 130 -1.65 5.07 14.97
C LEU A 130 -2.41 4.91 16.31
N PRO A 131 -2.72 6.00 17.02
CA PRO A 131 -3.55 5.93 18.21
C PRO A 131 -4.97 5.43 17.85
N PRO A 132 -5.54 4.52 18.64
CA PRO A 132 -6.85 3.95 18.35
C PRO A 132 -7.95 5.01 18.45
N GLY A 133 -8.93 4.94 17.55
CA GLY A 133 -10.12 5.81 17.57
C GLY A 133 -9.86 7.27 17.20
N LYS A 134 -8.63 7.65 16.83
CA LYS A 134 -8.30 9.00 16.37
C LYS A 134 -8.49 9.14 14.86
N SER A 135 -9.12 10.24 14.48
CA SER A 135 -9.16 10.70 13.09
C SER A 135 -7.84 11.35 12.71
N VAL A 136 -7.57 11.45 11.41
CA VAL A 136 -6.30 12.00 10.91
C VAL A 136 -6.10 13.46 11.27
N SER A 137 -7.19 14.24 11.32
CA SER A 137 -7.15 15.63 11.76
C SER A 137 -6.78 15.82 13.24
N GLU A 138 -6.84 14.75 14.04
CA GLU A 138 -6.41 14.75 15.44
C GLU A 138 -5.00 14.19 15.64
N LEU A 139 -4.34 13.74 14.57
CA LEU A 139 -2.97 13.23 14.65
C LEU A 139 -1.97 14.38 14.64
N ASP A 140 -1.01 14.32 15.54
CA ASP A 140 0.24 15.08 15.49
C ASP A 140 1.43 14.13 15.66
N GLU A 141 2.64 14.62 15.42
CA GLU A 141 3.86 13.80 15.50
C GLU A 141 4.11 13.23 16.90
N THR A 142 3.60 13.87 17.96
CA THR A 142 3.81 13.42 19.35
C THR A 142 2.91 12.25 19.73
N LEU A 143 1.79 12.08 19.04
CA LEU A 143 0.84 10.98 19.23
C LEU A 143 1.21 9.72 18.45
N LEU A 144 2.14 9.83 17.49
CA LEU A 144 2.54 8.74 16.61
C LEU A 144 3.78 8.03 17.14
N GLN A 145 3.76 6.70 17.08
CA GLN A 145 4.97 5.91 17.28
C GLN A 145 5.51 5.52 15.91
N VAL A 146 6.53 6.24 15.45
CA VAL A 146 7.21 5.98 14.18
C VAL A 146 8.62 5.48 14.46
N THR A 147 8.92 4.26 14.02
CA THR A 147 10.27 3.67 14.08
C THR A 147 10.78 3.44 12.67
N ARG A 148 12.01 3.89 12.39
CA ARG A 148 12.67 3.77 11.09
C ARG A 148 13.74 2.69 11.14
N PHE A 149 13.74 1.82 10.15
CA PHE A 149 14.66 0.70 10.03
C PHE A 149 15.50 0.80 8.77
N GLY A 150 16.75 0.34 8.87
CA GLY A 150 17.76 0.42 7.82
C GLY A 150 18.95 -0.48 8.16
N GLN A 151 20.12 -0.20 7.58
CA GLN A 151 21.31 -1.08 7.72
C GLN A 151 21.74 -1.36 9.16
N THR A 152 21.60 -0.38 10.07
CA THR A 152 21.91 -0.55 11.49
C THR A 152 21.05 -1.61 12.18
N HIS A 153 19.93 -2.00 11.54
CA HIS A 153 19.01 -3.04 11.97
C HIS A 153 19.12 -4.30 11.10
N HIS A 154 20.18 -4.43 10.31
CA HIS A 154 20.43 -5.52 9.34
C HIS A 154 19.40 -5.58 8.19
N LEU A 155 18.72 -4.46 7.91
CA LEU A 155 17.90 -4.34 6.71
C LEU A 155 18.80 -3.90 5.53
N PRO A 156 18.88 -4.67 4.43
CA PRO A 156 19.67 -4.30 3.25
C PRO A 156 19.28 -2.93 2.68
N GLU A 157 20.24 -2.23 2.07
CA GLU A 157 19.96 -0.99 1.34
C GLU A 157 19.11 -1.24 0.08
N GLY A 158 18.39 -0.19 -0.32
CA GLY A 158 17.57 -0.17 -1.52
C GLY A 158 16.07 -0.26 -1.24
N GLU A 159 15.34 -0.74 -2.24
CA GLU A 159 13.89 -0.89 -2.17
C GLU A 159 13.51 -1.99 -1.19
N VAL A 160 12.57 -1.67 -0.32
CA VAL A 160 11.98 -2.61 0.63
C VAL A 160 10.50 -2.69 0.36
N ASN A 161 10.02 -3.88 0.00
CA ASN A 161 8.60 -4.13 -0.15
C ASN A 161 8.07 -4.97 1.01
N VAL A 162 6.96 -4.54 1.62
CA VAL A 162 6.33 -5.22 2.74
C VAL A 162 5.08 -5.97 2.30
N TYR A 163 4.95 -7.21 2.76
CA TYR A 163 3.84 -8.09 2.39
C TYR A 163 3.30 -8.82 3.62
N PRO A 164 1.97 -8.86 3.84
CA PRO A 164 1.38 -9.80 4.77
C PRO A 164 1.43 -11.21 4.16
N VAL A 165 2.06 -12.16 4.86
CA VAL A 165 2.14 -13.57 4.48
C VAL A 165 1.98 -14.42 5.74
N ASN A 166 1.03 -15.36 5.76
CA ASN A 166 0.78 -16.23 6.92
C ASN A 166 0.58 -15.44 8.24
N ARG A 167 -0.19 -14.35 8.19
CA ARG A 167 -0.44 -13.43 9.33
C ARG A 167 0.81 -12.76 9.92
N ARG A 168 1.91 -12.71 9.18
CA ARG A 168 3.12 -12.00 9.57
C ARG A 168 3.57 -11.10 8.43
N VAL A 169 4.24 -10.01 8.76
CA VAL A 169 4.85 -9.17 7.73
C VAL A 169 6.19 -9.78 7.27
N ARG A 170 6.41 -9.74 5.97
CA ARG A 170 7.65 -10.13 5.28
C ARG A 170 8.18 -8.96 4.49
N PHE A 171 9.50 -8.89 4.38
CA PHE A 171 10.21 -7.78 3.76
C PHE A 171 11.00 -8.32 2.57
N ALA A 172 10.53 -8.05 1.37
CA ALA A 172 11.27 -8.32 0.15
C ALA A 172 12.32 -7.23 -0.06
N THR A 173 13.57 -7.64 -0.24
CA THR A 173 14.72 -6.74 -0.38
C THR A 173 15.59 -7.15 -1.57
N SER A 174 16.61 -6.34 -1.86
CA SER A 174 17.66 -6.66 -2.83
C SER A 174 18.50 -7.90 -2.49
N GLN A 175 18.41 -8.39 -1.24
CA GLN A 175 19.11 -9.59 -0.77
C GLN A 175 18.14 -10.72 -0.38
N GLY A 176 16.93 -10.73 -0.96
CA GLY A 176 15.90 -11.72 -0.70
C GLY A 176 14.95 -11.34 0.43
N LEU A 177 14.25 -12.34 0.95
CA LEU A 177 13.20 -12.19 1.95
C LEU A 177 13.81 -12.01 3.35
N ARG A 178 13.24 -11.09 4.11
CA ARG A 178 13.57 -10.85 5.51
C ARG A 178 12.31 -10.99 6.38
N SER A 179 12.54 -11.42 7.61
CA SER A 179 11.59 -11.38 8.72
C SER A 179 12.10 -10.41 9.78
N PHE A 180 11.18 -9.89 10.60
CA PHE A 180 11.53 -8.96 11.67
C PHE A 180 11.51 -9.67 13.03
N ASP A 181 12.60 -9.57 13.79
CA ASP A 181 12.70 -9.99 15.18
C ASP A 181 12.39 -8.80 16.09
N ALA A 182 11.19 -8.78 16.68
CA ALA A 182 10.73 -7.69 17.53
C ALA A 182 11.48 -7.57 18.86
N HIS A 183 12.08 -8.65 19.39
CA HIS A 183 12.86 -8.57 20.62
C HIS A 183 14.20 -7.87 20.38
N ARG A 184 14.85 -8.20 19.26
CA ARG A 184 16.17 -7.67 18.90
C ARG A 184 16.09 -6.41 18.05
N GLN A 185 14.93 -6.08 17.49
CA GLN A 185 14.71 -4.98 16.54
C GLN A 185 15.61 -5.08 15.30
N ILE A 186 15.79 -6.30 14.78
CA ILE A 186 16.63 -6.57 13.59
C ILE A 186 15.90 -7.40 12.55
N PHE A 187 16.41 -7.35 11.32
CA PHE A 187 15.92 -8.13 10.19
C PHE A 187 16.80 -9.37 9.96
N LEU A 188 16.16 -10.51 9.75
CA LEU A 188 16.81 -11.81 9.55
C LEU A 188 16.38 -12.41 8.22
N ALA A 189 17.26 -13.14 7.53
CA ALA A 189 16.91 -13.90 6.34
C ALA A 189 15.72 -14.85 6.64
N ASP A 190 14.76 -14.89 5.73
CA ASP A 190 13.54 -15.68 5.89
C ASP A 190 13.43 -16.77 4.82
N SER A 191 13.49 -18.03 5.27
CA SER A 191 13.40 -19.22 4.41
C SER A 191 12.01 -19.87 4.41
N SER A 192 10.98 -19.25 4.98
CA SER A 192 9.62 -19.79 5.08
C SER A 192 8.95 -20.05 3.71
N LEU A 193 9.39 -19.36 2.66
CA LEU A 193 8.94 -19.58 1.27
C LEU A 193 9.99 -20.33 0.42
N GLY A 194 10.93 -21.02 1.07
CA GLY A 194 12.03 -21.73 0.45
C GLY A 194 13.37 -20.99 0.57
N THR A 195 14.46 -21.74 0.66
CA THR A 195 15.83 -21.21 0.85
C THR A 195 16.30 -20.35 -0.32
N LEU A 196 15.79 -20.59 -1.53
CA LEU A 196 16.10 -19.82 -2.73
C LEU A 196 15.66 -18.35 -2.62
N LEU A 197 14.60 -18.07 -1.86
CA LEU A 197 14.10 -16.71 -1.64
C LEU A 197 14.72 -16.04 -0.42
N ALA A 198 15.38 -16.80 0.46
CA ALA A 198 15.92 -16.30 1.71
C ALA A 198 17.19 -15.47 1.51
N ASP A 199 18.08 -15.90 0.62
CA ASP A 199 19.36 -15.23 0.38
C ASP A 199 19.68 -15.27 -1.11
N THR A 200 19.19 -14.26 -1.81
CA THR A 200 19.23 -14.17 -3.27
C THR A 200 19.55 -12.76 -3.70
N ALA A 201 20.28 -12.63 -4.80
CA ALA A 201 20.53 -11.34 -5.46
C ALA A 201 19.33 -10.88 -6.31
N TYR A 202 18.27 -11.69 -6.42
CA TYR A 202 17.06 -11.34 -7.17
C TYR A 202 16.06 -10.60 -6.27
N ALA A 203 15.68 -9.39 -6.69
CA ALA A 203 14.64 -8.63 -6.03
C ALA A 203 13.29 -9.36 -6.14
N ILE A 204 12.59 -9.48 -5.01
CA ILE A 204 11.23 -10.01 -4.97
C ILE A 204 10.27 -8.83 -5.14
N HIS A 205 9.69 -8.69 -6.33
CA HIS A 205 8.83 -7.54 -6.65
C HIS A 205 7.39 -7.67 -6.19
N ARG A 206 6.86 -8.88 -5.97
CA ARG A 206 5.49 -9.09 -5.51
C ARG A 206 5.33 -10.43 -4.79
N LEU A 207 4.59 -10.41 -3.68
CA LEU A 207 4.08 -11.60 -3.00
C LEU A 207 2.56 -11.46 -2.85
N VAL A 208 1.83 -12.54 -3.10
CA VAL A 208 0.37 -12.63 -2.94
C VAL A 208 0.07 -13.97 -2.29
N GLU A 209 -0.80 -13.96 -1.28
CA GLU A 209 -1.38 -15.14 -0.64
C GLU A 209 -2.84 -15.25 -1.12
N ASP A 210 -3.23 -16.46 -1.56
CA ASP A 210 -4.58 -16.76 -2.09
C ASP A 210 -5.63 -16.94 -0.98
#